data_AF-D1KWU3-F1
#
_entry.id   AF-D1KWU3-F1
#
_cell.length_a   1.000
_cell.length_b   1.000
_cell.length_c   1.000
_cell.angle_alpha   90.00
_cell.angle_beta   90.00
_cell.angle_gamma   90.00
#
_symmetry.space_group_name_H-M   'P 1'
#
loop_
_entity.id
_entity.type
_entity.pdbx_description
1 polymer ?
#
loop_
_entity_poly.entity_id
_entity_poly.type
_entity_poly.pdbx_seq_one_letter_code
_entity_poly.pdbx_strand_id
1 'polypeptide(L)'
;MSVIKPDMKMKLRMEGAVNGHKFVIAGEGRGQPFEGKQTMNLEVLVGGPLPFAFDILTTVFDYGNRVFVKYPNDIADYFKQSFPEGFSWERSMAYEDGGICLATNDITLNGDCFLYEIRFDGVNFPANSPVMQKRTVKWEPSTEKL
;
A
#
# COMPACT_ATOMS: atom_id res chain seq x y z
N MET A 1 16.53 0.89 21.89
CA MET A 1 16.88 -0.04 20.78
C MET A 1 15.63 -0.18 19.94
N SER A 2 15.70 0.03 18.63
CA SER A 2 14.52 -0.12 17.76
C SER A 2 14.02 -1.56 17.83
N VAL A 3 12.70 -1.73 18.01
CA VAL A 3 12.05 -3.05 17.96
C VAL A 3 12.06 -3.65 16.54
N ILE A 4 12.38 -2.83 15.54
CA ILE A 4 12.43 -3.20 14.13
C ILE A 4 13.79 -3.82 13.82
N LYS A 5 13.78 -4.98 13.17
CA LYS A 5 14.99 -5.72 12.77
C LYS A 5 15.45 -5.29 11.37
N PRO A 6 16.72 -5.57 11.00
CA PRO A 6 17.24 -5.32 9.65
C PRO A 6 16.44 -6.02 8.55
N ASP A 7 15.90 -7.20 8.84
CA ASP A 7 15.01 -7.96 7.96
C ASP A 7 13.67 -8.19 8.68
N MET A 8 12.58 -7.83 8.01
CA MET A 8 11.22 -7.93 8.55
C MET A 8 10.30 -8.63 7.56
N LYS A 9 9.36 -9.41 8.09
CA LYS A 9 8.24 -9.97 7.33
C LYS A 9 7.11 -8.96 7.24
N MET A 10 6.22 -9.17 6.28
CA MET A 10 4.99 -8.41 6.11
C MET A 10 3.85 -9.33 5.72
N LYS A 11 2.68 -9.10 6.30
CA LYS A 11 1.42 -9.68 5.86
C LYS A 11 0.39 -8.58 5.72
N LEU A 12 -0.31 -8.56 4.59
CA LEU A 12 -1.42 -7.64 4.39
C LEU A 12 -2.72 -8.37 4.13
N ARG A 13 -3.79 -7.67 4.46
CA ARG A 13 -5.13 -7.98 3.99
C ARG A 13 -5.81 -6.69 3.58
N MET A 14 -6.19 -6.62 2.29
CA MET A 14 -6.88 -5.49 1.71
C MET A 14 -8.31 -5.90 1.34
N GLU A 15 -9.29 -5.13 1.80
CA GLU A 15 -10.67 -5.21 1.32
C GLU A 15 -11.07 -3.92 0.65
N GLY A 16 -11.92 -4.02 -0.36
CA GLY A 16 -12.31 -2.82 -1.07
C GLY A 16 -13.38 -2.99 -2.12
N ALA A 17 -13.68 -1.89 -2.79
CA ALA A 17 -14.47 -1.87 -4.00
C ALA A 17 -13.95 -0.81 -4.98
N VAL A 18 -13.95 -1.12 -6.28
CA VAL A 18 -13.70 -0.12 -7.34
C VAL A 18 -14.90 -0.10 -8.27
N ASN A 19 -15.53 1.07 -8.44
CA ASN A 19 -16.76 1.24 -9.20
C ASN A 19 -17.84 0.18 -8.83
N GLY A 20 -17.96 -0.13 -7.54
CA GLY A 20 -18.90 -1.12 -7.01
C GLY A 20 -18.45 -2.58 -7.08
N HIS A 21 -17.36 -2.89 -7.80
CA HIS A 21 -16.80 -4.26 -7.84
C HIS A 21 -15.99 -4.54 -6.56
N LYS A 22 -16.52 -5.41 -5.70
CA LYS A 22 -15.89 -5.78 -4.42
C LYS A 22 -14.75 -6.78 -4.62
N PHE A 23 -13.70 -6.65 -3.81
CA PHE A 23 -12.56 -7.57 -3.83
C PHE A 23 -11.89 -7.72 -2.46
N VAL A 24 -11.14 -8.82 -2.31
CA VAL A 24 -10.26 -9.07 -1.17
C VAL A 24 -8.91 -9.57 -1.69
N ILE A 25 -7.81 -8.99 -1.19
CA ILE A 25 -6.44 -9.36 -1.54
C ILE A 25 -5.68 -9.67 -0.25
N ALA A 26 -4.93 -10.77 -0.26
CA ALA A 26 -3.92 -11.05 0.76
C ALA A 26 -2.53 -10.86 0.17
N GLY A 27 -1.56 -10.55 1.02
CA GLY A 27 -0.17 -10.48 0.61
C GLY A 27 0.78 -10.94 1.68
N GLU A 28 1.86 -11.57 1.26
CA GLU A 28 2.96 -11.97 2.12
C GLU A 28 4.28 -11.54 1.50
N GLY A 29 5.16 -10.98 2.32
CA GLY A 29 6.41 -10.40 1.83
C GLY A 29 7.49 -10.28 2.87
N ARG A 30 8.58 -9.65 2.46
CA ARG A 30 9.75 -9.35 3.29
C ARG A 30 10.43 -8.08 2.83
N GLY A 31 11.20 -7.46 3.69
CA GLY A 31 11.99 -6.29 3.33
C GLY A 31 13.06 -5.94 4.34
N GLN A 32 13.81 -4.90 3.99
CA GLN A 32 14.90 -4.33 4.75
C GLN A 32 14.54 -2.88 5.13
N PRO A 33 13.95 -2.64 6.32
CA PRO A 33 13.38 -1.34 6.67
C PRO A 33 14.36 -0.18 6.59
N PHE A 34 15.62 -0.43 6.99
CA PHE A 34 16.68 0.58 7.01
C PHE A 34 17.36 0.80 5.65
N GLU A 35 17.19 -0.13 4.70
CA GLU A 35 17.71 0.01 3.33
C GLU A 35 16.66 0.53 2.35
N GLY A 36 15.41 0.64 2.79
CA GLY A 36 14.31 1.14 1.97
C GLY A 36 13.89 0.18 0.86
N LYS A 37 13.98 -1.14 1.10
CA LYS A 37 13.68 -2.18 0.11
C LYS A 37 12.65 -3.15 0.64
N GLN A 38 11.73 -3.57 -0.20
CA GLN A 38 10.73 -4.60 0.12
C GLN A 38 10.25 -5.32 -1.14
N THR A 39 9.63 -6.47 -0.94
CA THR A 39 8.95 -7.23 -1.99
C THR A 39 7.81 -8.02 -1.37
N MET A 40 6.68 -8.07 -2.06
CA MET A 40 5.49 -8.79 -1.64
C MET A 40 4.91 -9.63 -2.77
N ASN A 41 4.41 -10.83 -2.43
CA ASN A 41 3.56 -11.62 -3.29
C ASN A 41 2.11 -11.37 -2.91
N LEU A 42 1.24 -11.14 -3.90
CA LEU A 42 -0.15 -10.76 -3.70
C LEU A 42 -1.06 -11.80 -4.34
N GLU A 43 -2.16 -12.11 -3.65
CA GLU A 43 -3.17 -13.05 -4.11
C GLU A 43 -4.57 -12.42 -4.00
N VAL A 44 -5.30 -12.40 -5.12
CA VAL A 44 -6.71 -11.99 -5.13
C VAL A 44 -7.55 -13.15 -4.62
N LEU A 45 -8.04 -13.03 -3.38
CA LEU A 45 -8.86 -14.07 -2.74
C LEU A 45 -10.33 -14.01 -3.18
N VAL A 46 -10.85 -12.81 -3.42
CA VAL A 46 -12.26 -12.58 -3.80
C VAL A 46 -12.34 -11.50 -4.87
N GLY A 47 -13.26 -11.66 -5.83
CA GLY A 47 -13.52 -10.68 -6.89
C GLY A 47 -12.58 -10.78 -8.09
N GLY A 48 -11.76 -11.83 -8.17
CA GLY A 48 -10.95 -12.11 -9.36
C GLY A 48 -11.77 -12.66 -10.54
N PRO A 49 -11.37 -12.39 -11.80
CA PRO A 49 -10.34 -11.43 -12.20
C PRO A 49 -10.84 -9.99 -11.99
N LEU A 50 -9.98 -9.11 -11.46
CA LEU A 50 -10.34 -7.71 -11.22
C LEU A 50 -10.65 -6.99 -12.54
N PRO A 51 -11.76 -6.26 -12.69
CA PRO A 51 -12.15 -5.62 -13.94
C PRO A 51 -11.49 -4.25 -14.19
N PHE A 52 -10.45 -3.91 -13.44
CA PHE A 52 -9.72 -2.65 -13.51
C PHE A 52 -8.20 -2.91 -13.43
N ALA A 53 -7.41 -1.88 -13.73
CA ALA A 53 -5.96 -1.92 -13.65
C ALA A 53 -5.45 -2.16 -12.22
N PHE A 54 -4.58 -3.15 -12.03
CA PHE A 54 -4.03 -3.48 -10.70
C PHE A 54 -3.13 -2.35 -10.14
N ASP A 55 -2.52 -1.55 -11.02
CA ASP A 55 -1.59 -0.47 -10.65
C ASP A 55 -2.18 0.52 -9.65
N ILE A 56 -3.49 0.80 -9.70
CA ILE A 56 -4.11 1.76 -8.76
C ILE A 56 -4.05 1.28 -7.30
N LEU A 57 -3.87 -0.02 -7.06
CA LEU A 57 -3.79 -0.61 -5.74
C LEU A 57 -2.36 -0.57 -5.17
N THR A 58 -1.34 -0.57 -6.03
CA THR A 58 0.06 -0.79 -5.61
C THR A 58 0.62 0.31 -4.72
N THR A 59 0.02 1.49 -4.76
CA THR A 59 0.38 2.62 -3.89
C THR A 59 0.03 2.37 -2.42
N VAL A 60 -0.89 1.45 -2.14
CA VAL A 60 -1.44 1.27 -0.79
C VAL A 60 -0.68 0.23 0.04
N PHE A 61 0.17 -0.60 -0.58
CA PHE A 61 0.97 -1.61 0.12
C PHE A 61 2.47 -1.51 -0.11
N ASP A 62 2.97 -1.57 -1.34
CA ASP A 62 4.42 -1.50 -1.59
C ASP A 62 4.83 -0.04 -1.81
N TYR A 63 4.15 0.63 -2.74
CA TYR A 63 4.48 1.99 -3.15
C TYR A 63 3.87 3.04 -2.22
N GLY A 64 4.35 3.06 -0.97
CA GLY A 64 3.81 3.94 0.07
C GLY A 64 4.01 3.43 1.50
N ASN A 65 4.67 2.28 1.68
CA ASN A 65 4.94 1.73 3.01
C ASN A 65 6.19 2.37 3.63
N ARG A 66 5.94 3.39 4.44
CA ARG A 66 6.94 4.33 4.96
C ARG A 66 7.86 3.72 6.03
N VAL A 67 7.54 2.53 6.54
CA VAL A 67 8.46 1.78 7.41
C VAL A 67 9.68 1.30 6.64
N PHE A 68 9.51 0.96 5.36
CA PHE A 68 10.58 0.53 4.45
C PHE A 68 11.12 1.71 3.64
N VAL A 69 11.62 2.74 4.35
CA VAL A 69 12.30 3.91 3.76
C VAL A 69 13.65 4.10 4.45
N LYS A 70 14.69 4.39 3.65
CA LYS A 70 16.02 4.72 4.16
C LYS A 70 16.07 6.18 4.61
N TYR A 71 15.81 6.42 5.90
CA TYR A 71 15.99 7.73 6.51
C TYR A 71 17.47 8.01 6.80
N PRO A 72 17.99 9.21 6.48
CA PRO A 72 19.31 9.62 6.92
C PRO A 72 19.28 9.97 8.41
N ASN A 73 20.45 9.97 9.05
CA ASN A 73 20.56 10.11 10.51
C ASN A 73 20.10 11.48 11.06
N ASP A 74 20.07 12.50 10.21
CA ASP A 74 19.69 13.88 10.54
C ASP A 74 18.19 14.17 10.39
N ILE A 75 17.42 13.21 9.87
CA ILE A 75 15.95 13.31 9.76
C ILE A 75 15.31 12.30 10.70
N ALA A 76 14.41 12.79 11.57
CA ALA A 76 13.67 11.93 12.47
C ALA A 76 12.78 10.96 11.69
N ASP A 77 13.02 9.66 11.88
CA ASP A 77 12.19 8.61 11.28
C ASP A 77 10.93 8.38 12.13
N TYR A 78 9.87 9.14 11.83
CA TYR A 78 8.59 9.06 12.53
C TYR A 78 8.01 7.64 12.47
N PHE A 79 8.07 6.99 11.31
CA PHE A 79 7.45 5.69 11.06
C PHE A 79 8.08 4.57 11.87
N LYS A 80 9.42 4.53 11.93
CA LYS A 80 10.12 3.52 12.73
C LYS A 80 10.02 3.80 14.24
N GLN A 81 9.85 5.06 14.64
CA GLN A 81 9.66 5.47 16.03
C GLN A 81 8.27 5.16 16.57
N SER A 82 7.26 5.00 15.71
CA SER A 82 5.90 4.63 16.12
C SER A 82 5.77 3.19 16.65
N PHE A 83 6.80 2.34 16.49
CA PHE A 83 6.76 0.96 16.96
C PHE A 83 7.35 0.81 18.36
N PRO A 84 6.79 -0.08 19.21
CA PRO A 84 5.95 -1.24 18.84
C PRO A 84 4.46 -0.99 18.61
N GLU A 85 3.89 0.14 19.04
CA GLU A 85 2.46 0.41 18.98
C GLU A 85 1.92 0.44 17.54
N GLY A 86 2.73 0.93 16.60
CA GLY A 86 2.36 1.05 15.20
C GLY A 86 1.74 2.41 14.88
N PHE A 87 1.17 2.52 13.68
CA PHE A 87 0.52 3.74 13.22
C PHE A 87 -0.51 3.40 12.15
N SER A 88 -1.41 4.33 11.90
CA SER A 88 -2.34 4.27 10.78
C SER A 88 -2.13 5.46 9.84
N TRP A 89 -2.61 5.32 8.61
CA TRP A 89 -2.65 6.41 7.66
C TRP A 89 -3.91 6.37 6.81
N GLU A 90 -4.28 7.55 6.29
CA GLU A 90 -5.35 7.73 5.33
C GLU A 90 -4.77 8.40 4.07
N ARG A 91 -5.28 8.03 2.90
CA ARG A 91 -4.86 8.58 1.61
C ARG A 91 -6.05 8.83 0.70
N SER A 92 -6.02 9.98 0.03
CA SER A 92 -6.89 10.28 -1.10
C SER A 92 -6.05 10.38 -2.37
N MET A 93 -6.53 9.78 -3.45
CA MET A 93 -5.92 9.80 -4.78
C MET A 93 -6.95 10.33 -5.76
N ALA A 94 -6.70 11.52 -6.30
CA ALA A 94 -7.53 12.12 -7.35
C ALA A 94 -6.86 11.92 -8.71
N TYR A 95 -7.58 11.30 -9.64
CA TYR A 95 -7.15 11.07 -11.01
C TYR A 95 -7.66 12.19 -11.93
N GLU A 96 -6.91 12.45 -13.00
CA GLU A 96 -7.20 13.54 -13.94
C GLU A 96 -8.54 13.41 -14.68
N ASP A 97 -9.07 12.18 -14.78
CA ASP A 97 -10.33 11.85 -15.44
C ASP A 97 -11.54 11.84 -14.47
N GLY A 98 -11.33 12.29 -13.23
CA GLY A 98 -12.36 12.38 -12.20
C GLY A 98 -12.51 11.12 -11.34
N GLY A 99 -11.74 10.06 -11.61
CA GLY A 99 -11.63 8.91 -10.70
C GLY A 99 -11.08 9.33 -9.34
N ILE A 100 -11.62 8.79 -8.26
CA ILE A 100 -11.17 9.07 -6.89
C ILE A 100 -11.02 7.76 -6.14
N CYS A 101 -9.89 7.59 -5.46
CA CYS A 101 -9.70 6.50 -4.51
C CYS A 101 -9.42 7.03 -3.11
N LEU A 102 -10.02 6.39 -2.11
CA LEU A 102 -9.71 6.54 -0.70
C LEU A 102 -9.11 5.24 -0.19
N ALA A 103 -8.06 5.34 0.63
CA ALA A 103 -7.48 4.18 1.27
C ALA A 103 -7.09 4.48 2.72
N THR A 104 -7.28 3.48 3.58
CA THR A 104 -6.78 3.51 4.95
C THR A 104 -5.96 2.26 5.21
N ASN A 105 -5.01 2.37 6.13
CA ASN A 105 -4.17 1.25 6.54
C ASN A 105 -3.85 1.37 8.03
N ASP A 106 -4.13 0.32 8.78
CA ASP A 106 -3.66 0.16 10.16
C ASP A 106 -2.45 -0.78 10.17
N ILE A 107 -1.34 -0.30 10.72
CA ILE A 107 -0.05 -0.98 10.68
C ILE A 107 0.40 -1.31 12.10
N THR A 108 0.41 -2.59 12.41
CA THR A 108 0.86 -3.11 13.71
C THR A 108 2.08 -4.02 13.56
N LEU A 109 2.71 -4.35 14.69
CA LEU A 109 3.89 -5.22 14.74
C LEU A 109 3.62 -6.44 15.61
N ASN A 110 3.79 -7.64 15.04
CA ASN A 110 3.79 -8.90 15.77
C ASN A 110 5.13 -9.62 15.59
N GLY A 111 5.98 -9.55 16.62
CA GLY A 111 7.31 -10.16 16.60
C GLY A 111 8.20 -9.56 15.51
N ASP A 112 8.47 -10.33 14.45
CA ASP A 112 9.26 -9.92 13.29
C ASP A 112 8.42 -9.62 12.05
N CYS A 113 7.10 -9.45 12.21
CA CYS A 113 6.15 -9.28 11.11
C CYS A 113 5.31 -8.02 11.28
N PHE A 114 5.34 -7.14 10.28
CA PHE A 114 4.36 -6.07 10.13
C PHE A 114 3.04 -6.65 9.62
N LEU A 115 1.94 -6.18 10.19
CA LEU A 115 0.58 -6.56 9.79
C LEU A 115 -0.11 -5.31 9.25
N TYR A 116 -0.67 -5.41 8.05
CA TYR A 116 -1.36 -4.32 7.37
C TYR A 116 -2.84 -4.67 7.18
N GLU A 117 -3.73 -3.88 7.76
CA GLU A 117 -5.17 -3.97 7.55
C GLU A 117 -5.64 -2.79 6.70
N ILE A 118 -6.00 -3.09 5.45
CA ILE A 118 -6.20 -2.07 4.43
C ILE A 118 -7.66 -2.02 3.98
N ARG A 119 -8.21 -0.81 3.89
CA ARG A 119 -9.43 -0.51 3.15
C ARG A 119 -9.10 0.26 1.87
N PHE A 120 -9.70 -0.10 0.74
CA PHE A 120 -9.53 0.62 -0.53
C PHE A 120 -10.88 0.82 -1.25
N ASP A 121 -11.29 2.06 -1.46
CA ASP A 121 -12.53 2.39 -2.17
C ASP A 121 -12.27 3.36 -3.32
N GLY A 122 -12.49 2.89 -4.55
CA GLY A 122 -12.37 3.66 -5.78
C GLY A 122 -13.73 3.90 -6.44
N VAL A 123 -14.00 5.13 -6.85
CA VAL A 123 -15.26 5.54 -7.49
C VAL A 123 -15.03 6.46 -8.67
N ASN A 124 -16.07 6.65 -9.48
CA ASN A 124 -16.13 7.60 -10.59
C ASN A 124 -15.12 7.38 -11.73
N PHE A 125 -14.49 6.21 -11.84
CA PHE A 125 -13.67 5.92 -13.02
C PHE A 125 -14.55 5.80 -14.26
N PRO A 126 -14.33 6.60 -15.33
CA PRO A 126 -15.04 6.45 -16.59
C PRO A 126 -14.88 5.04 -17.17
N ALA A 127 -15.92 4.48 -17.79
CA ALA A 127 -15.86 3.13 -18.35
C ALA A 127 -14.78 2.96 -19.44
N ASN A 128 -14.49 4.04 -20.17
CA ASN A 128 -13.44 4.12 -21.19
C ASN A 128 -12.08 4.61 -20.66
N SER A 129 -11.93 4.83 -19.35
CA SER A 129 -10.67 5.27 -18.74
C SER A 129 -9.56 4.24 -18.91
N PRO A 130 -8.28 4.66 -18.86
CA PRO A 130 -7.16 3.72 -18.84
C PRO A 130 -7.22 2.72 -17.68
N VAL A 131 -7.79 3.11 -16.54
CA VAL A 131 -7.97 2.24 -15.36
C VAL A 131 -8.98 1.13 -15.67
N MET A 132 -10.18 1.46 -16.14
CA MET A 132 -11.21 0.46 -16.44
C MET A 132 -10.90 -0.38 -17.68
N GLN A 133 -10.11 0.17 -18.61
CA GLN A 133 -9.66 -0.52 -19.82
C GLN A 133 -8.33 -1.28 -19.64
N LYS A 134 -7.75 -1.27 -18.43
CA LYS A 134 -6.46 -1.91 -18.10
C LYS A 134 -5.32 -1.52 -19.06
N ARG A 135 -5.21 -0.23 -19.34
CA ARG A 135 -4.20 0.35 -20.24
C ARG A 135 -3.03 1.01 -19.51
N THR A 136 -2.99 0.92 -18.19
CA THR A 136 -1.85 1.35 -17.38
C THR A 136 -0.67 0.40 -17.60
N VAL A 137 0.55 0.90 -17.37
CA VAL A 137 1.79 0.12 -17.54
C VAL A 137 2.53 -0.04 -16.22
N LYS A 138 2.69 1.07 -15.49
CA LYS A 138 3.33 1.15 -14.16
C LYS A 138 3.14 2.57 -13.60
N TRP A 139 3.52 2.76 -12.34
CA TRP A 139 3.82 4.09 -11.80
C TRP A 139 5.22 4.54 -12.22
N GLU A 140 5.34 5.81 -12.55
CA GLU A 140 6.65 6.45 -12.69
C GLU A 140 7.26 6.76 -11.32
N PRO A 141 8.60 6.88 -11.21
CA PRO A 141 9.24 7.33 -9.98
C PRO A 141 8.66 8.67 -9.51
N SER A 142 8.32 8.77 -8.23
CA SER A 142 7.80 10.00 -7.62
C SER A 142 8.59 10.43 -6.39
N THR A 143 8.30 11.64 -5.91
CA THR A 143 8.83 12.18 -4.67
C THR A 143 7.65 12.65 -3.81
N GLU A 144 7.52 12.06 -2.62
CA GLU A 144 6.55 12.51 -1.62
C GLU A 144 7.15 13.68 -0.83
N LYS A 145 6.37 14.75 -0.64
CA LYS A 145 6.74 15.84 0.28
C LYS A 145 6.13 15.53 1.64
N LEU A 146 6.97 15.44 2.67
CA LEU A 146 6.58 15.15 4.05
C LEU A 146 6.54 16.41 4.90
#